data_AF-A0A438NBR3-F1
#
_entry.id   AF-A0A438NBR3-F1
#
_cell.length_a   1.000
_cell.length_b   1.000
_cell.length_c   1.000
_cell.angle_alpha   90.00
_cell.angle_beta   90.00
_cell.angle_gamma   90.00
#
_symmetry.space_group_name_H-M   'P 1'
#
loop_
_entity.id
_entity.type
_entity.pdbx_description
1 polymer ?
#
loop_
_entity_poly.entity_id
_entity_poly.type
_entity_poly.pdbx_seq_one_letter_code
_entity_poly.pdbx_strand_id
1 'polypeptide(L)'
;MLSPIAKFTNDPVGIDKALKFFQFSLQAIESLSIEPTDAIRWRAAKGNINTARRFLRLFKWIDCFTVAQAQFQIASTGPGPASSSIENETSSDSVSKPTTTSIDATKALLNGLKYSLLGMYLFMEMFVITDAIALTSTTWSGTVQVESLKIWGYSLLVSIIIGVYELINSQPEAPTTAQSSTVNEKPSGTSKEDANAAQAQRAPATKQQAIFKQLAVDLTDFVVPLYVAHWYPITPLTLGVAGSINGLLGTHSAWYRLNG
;
A
#
# COMPACT_ATOMS: atom_id res chain seq x y z
N MET A 1 18.53 9.42 23.94
CA MET A 1 18.38 8.03 23.42
C MET A 1 16.92 7.58 23.34
N LEU A 2 16.04 7.92 24.31
CA LEU A 2 14.64 7.44 24.29
C LEU A 2 13.69 8.21 23.36
N SER A 3 13.95 9.50 23.06
CA SER A 3 13.06 10.32 22.22
C SER A 3 12.86 9.78 20.78
N PRO A 4 13.91 9.34 20.05
CA PRO A 4 13.74 8.71 18.73
C PRO A 4 12.93 7.41 18.76
N ILE A 5 13.10 6.62 19.83
CA ILE A 5 12.36 5.37 20.04
C ILE A 5 10.89 5.66 20.35
N ALA A 6 10.62 6.68 21.16
CA ALA A 6 9.26 7.13 21.46
C ALA A 6 8.54 7.59 20.18
N LYS A 7 9.21 8.35 19.30
CA LYS A 7 8.63 8.75 18.02
C LYS A 7 8.27 7.55 17.14
N PHE A 8 9.18 6.58 17.05
CA PHE A 8 8.96 5.37 16.25
C PHE A 8 7.82 4.49 16.81
N THR A 9 7.77 4.32 18.13
CA THR A 9 6.74 3.52 18.79
C THR A 9 5.36 4.18 18.83
N ASN A 10 5.27 5.49 18.61
CA ASN A 10 3.99 6.17 18.42
C ASN A 10 3.52 6.17 16.95
N ASP A 11 4.33 5.69 16.01
CA ASP A 11 3.95 5.58 14.60
C ASP A 11 3.40 4.17 14.28
N PRO A 12 2.08 4.02 14.06
CA PRO A 12 1.48 2.72 13.78
C PRO A 12 1.99 2.12 12.46
N VAL A 13 2.41 2.95 11.51
CA VAL A 13 2.95 2.49 10.22
C VAL A 13 4.35 1.91 10.41
N GLY A 14 5.23 2.59 11.16
CA GLY A 14 6.56 2.08 11.51
C GLY A 14 6.50 0.76 12.27
N ILE A 15 5.60 0.65 13.25
CA ILE A 15 5.40 -0.59 14.01
C ILE A 15 4.93 -1.73 13.10
N ASP A 16 3.95 -1.53 12.22
CA ASP A 16 3.49 -2.61 11.33
C ASP A 16 4.62 -3.14 10.44
N LYS A 17 5.49 -2.27 9.92
CA LYS A 17 6.66 -2.69 9.13
C LYS A 17 7.69 -3.46 9.96
N ALA A 18 7.93 -3.04 11.21
CA ALA A 18 8.80 -3.77 12.13
C ALA A 18 8.23 -5.15 12.46
N LEU A 19 6.94 -5.24 12.75
CA LEU A 19 6.27 -6.52 12.99
C LEU A 19 6.31 -7.42 11.74
N LYS A 20 6.16 -6.85 10.53
CA LYS A 20 6.33 -7.59 9.27
C LYS A 20 7.73 -8.21 9.18
N PHE A 21 8.76 -7.43 9.48
CA PHE A 21 10.14 -7.92 9.53
C PHE A 21 10.30 -9.10 10.49
N PHE A 22 9.80 -8.97 11.73
CA PHE A 22 9.89 -10.05 12.71
C PHE A 22 9.09 -11.29 12.26
N GLN A 23 7.87 -11.11 11.76
CA GLN A 23 7.02 -12.21 11.28
C GLN A 23 7.73 -13.05 10.21
N PHE A 24 8.31 -12.42 9.19
CA PHE A 24 9.00 -13.13 8.12
C PHE A 24 10.35 -13.70 8.54
N SER A 25 11.03 -13.07 9.50
CA SER A 25 12.28 -13.60 10.05
C SER A 25 12.02 -14.88 10.84
N LEU A 26 10.93 -14.91 11.61
CA LEU A 26 10.48 -16.14 12.29
C LEU A 26 10.06 -17.23 11.30
N GLN A 27 9.45 -16.87 10.15
CA GLN A 27 9.16 -17.83 9.08
C GLN A 27 10.43 -18.46 8.49
N ALA A 28 11.51 -17.67 8.32
CA ALA A 28 12.79 -18.19 7.85
C ALA A 28 13.40 -19.15 8.90
N ILE A 29 13.38 -18.76 10.18
CA ILE A 29 13.89 -19.60 11.29
C ILE A 29 13.09 -20.90 11.41
N GLU A 30 11.76 -20.86 11.32
CA GLU A 30 10.90 -22.04 11.30
C GLU A 30 11.32 -23.01 10.17
N SER A 31 11.62 -22.47 8.99
CA SER A 31 11.99 -23.27 7.81
C SER A 31 13.38 -23.90 7.93
N LEU A 32 14.24 -23.37 8.80
CA LEU A 32 15.59 -23.87 9.09
C LEU A 32 15.63 -24.78 10.32
N SER A 33 14.53 -24.87 11.08
CA SER A 33 14.46 -25.65 12.31
C SER A 33 14.45 -27.15 11.99
N ILE A 34 15.41 -27.87 12.57
CA ILE A 34 15.54 -29.33 12.39
C ILE A 34 14.60 -30.07 13.34
N GLU A 35 14.38 -29.53 14.55
CA GLU A 35 13.52 -30.15 15.55
C GLU A 35 12.04 -29.73 15.36
N PRO A 36 11.10 -30.69 15.31
CA PRO A 36 9.68 -30.37 15.13
C PRO A 36 9.09 -29.51 16.24
N THR A 37 9.57 -29.65 17.48
CA THR A 37 9.08 -28.91 18.64
C THR A 37 9.42 -27.42 18.55
N ASP A 38 10.63 -27.10 18.08
CA ASP A 38 11.08 -25.73 17.86
C ASP A 38 10.35 -25.09 16.68
N ALA A 39 10.12 -25.81 15.58
CA ALA A 39 9.32 -25.33 14.46
C ALA A 39 7.90 -24.91 14.90
N ILE A 40 7.27 -25.67 15.80
CA ILE A 40 5.95 -25.33 16.36
C ILE A 40 6.01 -24.03 17.18
N ARG A 41 7.07 -23.83 17.98
CA ARG A 41 7.26 -22.59 18.77
C ARG A 41 7.41 -21.37 17.86
N TRP A 42 8.23 -21.47 16.81
CA TRP A 42 8.40 -20.38 15.85
C TRP A 42 7.12 -20.09 15.07
N ARG A 43 6.36 -21.13 14.73
CA ARG A 43 5.03 -21.01 14.11
C ARG A 43 4.02 -20.30 15.01
N ALA A 44 4.01 -20.60 16.30
CA ALA A 44 3.15 -19.91 17.26
C ALA A 44 3.56 -18.44 17.42
N ALA A 45 4.86 -18.18 17.56
CA ALA A 45 5.41 -16.83 17.69
C ALA A 45 5.09 -15.94 16.47
N LYS A 46 5.30 -16.44 15.24
CA LYS A 46 4.92 -15.70 14.03
C LYS A 46 3.40 -15.47 13.94
N GLY A 47 2.60 -16.43 14.43
CA GLY A 47 1.14 -16.32 14.51
C GLY A 47 0.71 -15.15 15.38
N ASN A 48 1.29 -15.04 16.58
CA ASN A 48 1.02 -13.93 17.51
C ASN A 48 1.42 -12.57 16.92
N ILE A 49 2.58 -12.48 16.25
CA ILE A 49 3.00 -11.25 15.57
C ILE A 49 2.06 -10.88 14.44
N ASN A 50 1.62 -11.86 13.65
CA ASN A 50 0.64 -11.65 12.59
C ASN A 50 -0.68 -11.11 13.16
N THR A 51 -1.16 -11.68 14.27
CA THR A 51 -2.35 -11.19 14.98
C THR A 51 -2.17 -9.74 15.45
N ALA A 52 -1.03 -9.38 16.02
CA ALA A 52 -0.74 -7.99 16.40
C ALA A 52 -0.82 -7.02 15.20
N ARG A 53 -0.28 -7.41 14.04
CA ARG A 53 -0.37 -6.61 12.81
C ARG A 53 -1.79 -6.45 12.29
N ARG A 54 -2.63 -7.46 12.46
CA ARG A 54 -4.05 -7.39 12.11
C ARG A 54 -4.77 -6.35 12.95
N PHE A 55 -4.50 -6.28 14.25
CA PHE A 55 -5.07 -5.25 15.13
C PHE A 55 -4.70 -3.82 14.70
N LEU A 56 -3.46 -3.56 14.29
CA LEU A 56 -3.02 -2.24 13.80
C LEU A 56 -3.70 -1.79 12.49
N ARG A 57 -4.34 -2.72 11.78
CA ARG A 57 -5.00 -2.49 10.49
C ARG A 57 -6.52 -2.69 10.56
N LEU A 58 -7.07 -2.99 11.74
CA LEU A 58 -8.46 -3.41 11.95
C LEU A 58 -9.50 -2.50 11.27
N PHE A 59 -9.32 -1.18 11.34
CA PHE A 59 -10.25 -0.20 10.78
C PHE A 59 -9.77 0.44 9.47
N LYS A 60 -8.60 0.03 8.96
CA LYS A 60 -8.03 0.62 7.73
C LYS A 60 -8.87 0.32 6.47
N TRP A 61 -9.79 -0.65 6.54
CA TRP A 61 -10.70 -0.92 5.43
C TRP A 61 -11.62 0.27 5.13
N ILE A 62 -11.97 1.07 6.15
CA ILE A 62 -12.83 2.26 6.01
C ILE A 62 -12.11 3.29 5.13
N ASP A 63 -10.87 3.63 5.48
CA ASP A 63 -10.05 4.56 4.70
C ASP A 63 -9.89 4.09 3.25
N CYS A 64 -9.71 2.77 3.05
CA CYS A 64 -9.59 2.19 1.71
C CYS A 64 -10.88 2.38 0.89
N PHE A 65 -12.05 2.12 1.47
CA PHE A 65 -13.32 2.32 0.77
C PHE A 65 -13.65 3.80 0.55
N THR A 66 -13.31 4.69 1.48
CA THR A 66 -13.44 6.14 1.29
C THR A 66 -12.60 6.63 0.11
N VAL A 67 -11.33 6.21 0.04
CA VAL A 67 -10.44 6.54 -1.08
C VAL A 67 -10.97 5.92 -2.37
N ALA A 68 -11.42 4.67 -2.35
CA ALA A 68 -11.98 4.02 -3.54
C ALA A 68 -13.21 4.76 -4.07
N GLN A 69 -14.13 5.15 -3.18
CA GLN A 69 -15.31 5.92 -3.54
C GLN A 69 -14.92 7.26 -4.19
N ALA A 70 -13.97 7.99 -3.62
CA ALA A 70 -13.49 9.25 -4.20
C ALA A 70 -12.93 9.06 -5.62
N GLN A 71 -12.17 7.98 -5.85
CA GLN A 71 -11.64 7.66 -7.17
C GLN A 71 -12.74 7.30 -8.18
N PHE A 72 -13.77 6.56 -7.76
CA PHE A 72 -14.91 6.27 -8.62
C PHE A 72 -15.74 7.51 -8.95
N GLN A 73 -15.87 8.46 -8.01
CA GLN A 73 -16.51 9.75 -8.28
C GLN A 73 -15.77 10.48 -9.40
N ILE A 74 -14.44 10.61 -9.29
CA ILE A 74 -13.58 11.23 -10.32
C ILE A 74 -13.74 10.54 -11.69
N ALA A 75 -13.79 9.20 -11.70
CA ALA A 75 -13.98 8.45 -12.94
C ALA A 75 -15.39 8.60 -13.54
N SER A 76 -16.41 8.71 -12.70
CA SER A 76 -17.82 8.83 -13.11
C SER A 76 -18.20 10.24 -13.57
N THR A 77 -17.55 11.27 -13.03
CA THR A 77 -17.70 12.67 -13.45
C THR A 77 -16.92 13.00 -14.73
N GLY A 78 -16.67 12.01 -15.61
CA GLY A 78 -16.12 12.24 -16.95
C GLY A 78 -16.85 13.40 -17.64
N PRO A 79 -16.19 14.20 -18.49
CA PRO A 79 -16.51 15.61 -18.75
C PRO A 79 -17.98 15.81 -19.11
N GLY A 80 -18.79 16.10 -18.10
CA GLY A 80 -20.18 16.54 -18.25
C GLY A 80 -20.18 18.04 -18.56
N PRO A 81 -21.18 18.53 -19.31
CA PRO A 81 -21.20 19.91 -19.78
C PRO A 81 -21.10 20.83 -18.58
N ALA A 82 -20.22 21.83 -18.67
CA ALA A 82 -20.22 22.94 -17.74
C ALA A 82 -21.67 23.36 -17.52
N SER A 83 -22.11 23.32 -16.26
CA SER A 83 -23.36 23.94 -15.85
C SER A 83 -23.40 25.32 -16.48
N SER A 84 -24.39 25.55 -17.32
CA SER A 84 -24.65 26.78 -18.04
C SER A 84 -24.84 27.93 -17.07
N SER A 85 -23.76 28.60 -16.69
CA SER A 85 -23.77 30.02 -16.42
C SER A 85 -23.39 30.71 -17.73
N ILE A 86 -24.41 31.28 -18.36
CA ILE A 86 -24.34 32.09 -19.57
C ILE A 86 -23.34 33.23 -19.34
N GLU A 87 -22.30 33.33 -20.16
CA GLU A 87 -21.68 34.59 -20.54
C GLU A 87 -20.90 34.43 -21.86
N ASN A 88 -21.15 35.35 -22.79
CA ASN A 88 -20.64 35.41 -24.16
C ASN A 88 -19.14 35.80 -24.20
N GLU A 89 -18.36 35.23 -25.12
CA GLU A 89 -17.78 35.92 -26.30
C GLU A 89 -16.71 35.06 -27.05
N THR A 90 -17.05 34.78 -28.31
CA THR A 90 -16.27 34.78 -29.57
C THR A 90 -14.74 34.59 -29.61
N SER A 91 -14.29 33.51 -30.28
CA SER A 91 -13.28 33.44 -31.37
C SER A 91 -12.20 32.34 -31.23
N SER A 92 -12.20 31.43 -32.22
CA SER A 92 -11.08 30.68 -32.84
C SER A 92 -9.90 30.20 -31.99
N ASP A 93 -9.84 28.88 -31.73
CA ASP A 93 -8.94 27.98 -32.48
C ASP A 93 -9.08 26.53 -31.98
N SER A 94 -9.45 25.65 -32.90
CA SER A 94 -9.61 24.22 -32.68
C SER A 94 -8.25 23.52 -32.70
N VAL A 95 -7.64 23.33 -31.53
CA VAL A 95 -6.64 22.27 -31.32
C VAL A 95 -7.25 21.23 -30.40
N SER A 96 -7.65 20.11 -31.01
CA SER A 96 -8.19 18.93 -30.36
C SER A 96 -7.25 18.45 -29.25
N LYS A 97 -7.69 18.52 -28.00
CA LYS A 97 -7.09 17.81 -26.87
C LYS A 97 -8.13 16.84 -26.27
N PRO A 98 -8.40 15.65 -26.87
CA PRO A 98 -9.37 14.70 -26.33
C PRO A 98 -8.71 13.50 -25.62
N THR A 99 -7.40 13.29 -25.74
CA THR A 99 -6.78 12.01 -25.35
C THR A 99 -6.35 11.94 -23.88
N THR A 100 -6.03 13.07 -23.24
CA THR A 100 -5.54 13.09 -21.84
C THR A 100 -6.65 12.73 -20.86
N THR A 101 -7.90 13.14 -21.11
CA THR A 101 -9.03 12.98 -20.18
C THR A 101 -9.47 11.52 -20.00
N SER A 102 -9.44 10.71 -21.07
CA SER A 102 -9.78 9.29 -20.99
C SER A 102 -8.75 8.47 -20.21
N ILE A 103 -7.48 8.88 -20.29
CA ILE A 103 -6.37 8.25 -19.56
C ILE A 103 -6.52 8.50 -18.06
N ASP A 104 -6.87 9.73 -17.67
CA ASP A 104 -7.04 10.10 -16.26
C ASP A 104 -8.24 9.39 -15.63
N ALA A 105 -9.36 9.26 -16.35
CA ALA A 105 -10.53 8.50 -15.90
C ALA A 105 -10.22 7.00 -15.73
N THR A 106 -9.47 6.42 -16.68
CA THR A 106 -9.05 5.00 -16.60
C THR A 106 -8.14 4.78 -15.39
N LYS A 107 -7.20 5.69 -15.16
CA LYS A 107 -6.30 5.63 -13.99
C LYS A 107 -7.06 5.80 -12.67
N ALA A 108 -8.04 6.69 -12.62
CA ALA A 108 -8.92 6.84 -11.46
C ALA A 108 -9.70 5.55 -11.19
N LEU A 109 -10.26 4.91 -12.22
CA LEU A 109 -10.96 3.63 -12.09
C LEU A 109 -10.03 2.50 -11.60
N LEU A 110 -8.82 2.41 -12.13
CA LEU A 110 -7.81 1.44 -11.67
C LEU A 110 -7.40 1.68 -10.22
N ASN A 111 -7.21 2.94 -9.81
CA ASN A 111 -6.95 3.27 -8.41
C ASN A 111 -8.15 2.93 -7.52
N GLY A 112 -9.38 3.25 -7.95
CA GLY A 112 -10.61 2.86 -7.25
C GLY A 112 -10.71 1.35 -7.05
N LEU A 113 -10.40 0.57 -8.09
CA LEU A 113 -10.38 -0.90 -8.02
C LEU A 113 -9.29 -1.40 -7.06
N LYS A 114 -8.07 -0.85 -7.12
CA LYS A 114 -6.97 -1.18 -6.20
C LYS A 114 -7.41 -1.00 -4.74
N TYR A 115 -7.94 0.18 -4.39
CA TYR A 115 -8.36 0.46 -3.01
C TYR A 115 -9.62 -0.31 -2.60
N SER A 116 -10.51 -0.64 -3.53
CA SER A 116 -11.67 -1.51 -3.26
C SER A 116 -11.24 -2.92 -2.91
N LEU A 117 -10.35 -3.51 -3.69
CA LEU A 117 -9.81 -4.85 -3.41
C LEU A 117 -9.03 -4.88 -2.10
N LEU A 118 -8.20 -3.85 -1.86
CA LEU A 118 -7.46 -3.71 -0.60
C LEU A 118 -8.41 -3.56 0.61
N GLY A 119 -9.47 -2.76 0.47
CA GLY A 119 -10.50 -2.58 1.49
C GLY A 119 -11.25 -3.88 1.78
N MET A 120 -11.62 -4.63 0.74
CA MET A 120 -12.29 -5.93 0.87
C MET A 120 -11.41 -6.96 1.61
N TYR A 121 -10.11 -6.99 1.31
CA TYR A 121 -9.15 -7.81 2.06
C TYR A 121 -9.14 -7.47 3.55
N LEU A 122 -8.98 -6.19 3.88
CA LEU A 122 -8.92 -5.72 5.27
C LEU A 122 -10.24 -5.97 6.02
N PHE A 123 -11.37 -5.80 5.33
CA PHE A 123 -12.69 -6.11 5.86
C PHE A 123 -12.85 -7.60 6.16
N MET A 124 -12.41 -8.49 5.26
CA MET A 124 -12.41 -9.93 5.51
C MET A 124 -11.45 -10.34 6.65
N GLU A 125 -10.28 -9.72 6.76
CA GLU A 125 -9.36 -9.98 7.89
C GLU A 125 -10.00 -9.65 9.25
N MET A 126 -10.90 -8.67 9.32
CA MET A 126 -11.61 -8.32 10.55
C MET A 126 -12.29 -9.54 11.19
N PHE A 127 -12.94 -10.37 10.38
CA PHE A 127 -13.65 -11.57 10.85
C PHE A 127 -12.69 -12.69 11.26
N VAL A 128 -11.53 -12.80 10.61
CA VAL A 128 -10.53 -13.82 10.93
C VAL A 128 -9.80 -13.51 12.24
N ILE A 129 -9.74 -12.24 12.67
CA ILE A 129 -9.11 -11.86 13.94
C ILE A 129 -9.80 -12.53 15.13
N THR A 130 -11.13 -12.64 15.12
CA THR A 130 -11.91 -13.26 16.20
C THR A 130 -11.51 -14.72 16.45
N ASP A 131 -11.24 -15.46 15.37
CA ASP A 131 -10.75 -16.83 15.45
C ASP A 131 -9.26 -16.87 15.84
N ALA A 132 -8.45 -15.92 15.35
CA ALA A 132 -7.02 -15.81 15.69
C ALA A 132 -6.75 -15.49 17.17
N ILE A 133 -7.69 -14.87 17.89
CA ILE A 133 -7.64 -14.67 19.34
C ILE A 133 -8.33 -15.79 20.14
N ALA A 134 -8.73 -16.88 19.46
CA ALA A 134 -9.46 -18.01 20.03
C ALA A 134 -10.81 -17.63 20.70
N LEU A 135 -11.42 -16.51 20.30
CA LEU A 135 -12.72 -16.09 20.83
C LEU A 135 -13.86 -16.91 20.23
N THR A 136 -13.76 -17.28 18.95
CA THR A 136 -14.73 -18.15 18.26
C THR A 136 -13.99 -19.19 17.44
N SER A 137 -14.25 -20.48 17.64
CA SER A 137 -13.69 -21.55 16.80
C SER A 137 -14.60 -21.81 15.62
N THR A 138 -14.35 -21.14 14.50
CA THR A 138 -15.18 -21.29 13.29
C THR A 138 -14.42 -22.04 12.21
N THR A 139 -15.06 -23.05 11.61
CA THR A 139 -14.43 -23.88 10.57
C THR A 139 -14.18 -23.11 9.27
N TRP A 140 -14.86 -21.99 9.05
CA TRP A 140 -14.74 -21.16 7.84
C TRP A 140 -13.64 -20.10 7.92
N SER A 141 -13.08 -19.81 9.11
CA SER A 141 -12.06 -18.77 9.30
C SER A 141 -10.83 -18.99 8.43
N GLY A 142 -10.34 -20.24 8.36
CA GLY A 142 -9.20 -20.60 7.52
C GLY A 142 -9.46 -20.34 6.03
N THR A 143 -10.65 -20.68 5.54
CA THR A 143 -11.05 -20.42 4.15
C THR A 143 -11.13 -18.92 3.87
N VAL A 144 -11.79 -18.15 4.75
CA VAL A 144 -11.89 -16.69 4.60
C VAL A 144 -10.52 -16.02 4.62
N GLN A 145 -9.57 -16.52 5.41
CA GLN A 145 -8.20 -16.02 5.41
C GLN A 145 -7.48 -16.27 4.08
N VAL A 146 -7.68 -17.44 3.46
CA VAL A 146 -7.07 -17.76 2.16
C VAL A 146 -7.70 -16.91 1.06
N GLU A 147 -9.02 -16.78 1.04
CA GLU A 147 -9.72 -15.94 0.06
C GLU A 147 -9.36 -14.45 0.20
N SER A 148 -9.23 -13.94 1.43
CA SER A 148 -8.81 -12.56 1.65
C SER A 148 -7.40 -12.30 1.13
N LEU A 149 -6.46 -13.24 1.33
CA LEU A 149 -5.10 -13.13 0.81
C LEU A 149 -5.05 -13.19 -0.72
N LYS A 150 -5.94 -13.94 -1.38
CA LYS A 150 -6.09 -13.90 -2.85
C LYS A 150 -6.59 -12.53 -3.32
N ILE A 151 -7.60 -11.97 -2.67
CA ILE A 151 -8.14 -10.63 -2.97
C ILE A 151 -7.06 -9.56 -2.83
N TRP A 152 -6.26 -9.62 -1.77
CA TRP A 152 -5.09 -8.75 -1.61
C TRP A 152 -4.09 -8.92 -2.76
N GLY A 153 -3.83 -10.15 -3.20
CA GLY A 153 -3.01 -10.44 -4.38
C GLY A 153 -3.53 -9.79 -5.65
N TYR A 154 -4.85 -9.82 -5.90
CA TYR A 154 -5.45 -9.12 -7.03
C TYR A 154 -5.27 -7.59 -6.93
N SER A 155 -5.37 -7.02 -5.73
CA SER A 155 -5.07 -5.59 -5.51
C SER A 155 -3.63 -5.24 -5.90
N LEU A 156 -2.66 -6.10 -5.60
CA LEU A 156 -1.25 -5.88 -5.95
C LEU A 156 -1.04 -5.96 -7.47
N LEU A 157 -1.70 -6.88 -8.16
CA LEU A 157 -1.66 -6.94 -9.62
C LEU A 157 -2.16 -5.65 -10.26
N VAL A 158 -3.28 -5.09 -9.78
CA VAL A 158 -3.77 -3.80 -10.25
C VAL A 158 -2.76 -2.69 -9.95
N SER A 159 -2.11 -2.69 -8.78
CA SER A 159 -1.05 -1.73 -8.43
C SER A 159 0.15 -1.80 -9.38
N ILE A 160 0.61 -3.02 -9.70
CA ILE A 160 1.69 -3.27 -10.66
C ILE A 160 1.32 -2.75 -12.05
N ILE A 161 0.09 -3.01 -12.52
CA ILE A 161 -0.41 -2.51 -13.82
C ILE A 161 -0.38 -0.97 -13.85
N ILE A 162 -0.84 -0.30 -12.78
CA ILE A 162 -0.78 1.16 -12.67
C ILE A 162 0.67 1.65 -12.71
N GLY A 163 1.58 1.03 -11.96
CA GLY A 163 3.00 1.42 -11.92
C GLY A 163 3.70 1.26 -13.27
N VAL A 164 3.42 0.16 -13.99
CA VAL A 164 3.94 -0.07 -15.35
C VAL A 164 3.34 0.94 -16.34
N TYR A 165 2.05 1.22 -16.23
CA TYR A 165 1.37 2.23 -17.05
C TYR A 165 1.97 3.63 -16.84
N GLU A 166 2.24 4.02 -15.60
CA GLU A 166 2.90 5.30 -15.30
C GLU A 166 4.33 5.33 -15.83
N LEU A 167 5.07 4.22 -15.76
CA LEU A 167 6.44 4.16 -16.26
C LEU A 167 6.50 4.33 -17.78
N ILE A 168 5.60 3.67 -18.52
CA ILE A 168 5.52 3.77 -19.98
C ILE A 168 5.14 5.19 -20.42
N ASN A 169 4.24 5.85 -19.69
CA ASN A 169 3.73 7.18 -20.05
C ASN A 169 4.52 8.34 -19.42
N SER A 170 5.54 8.05 -18.61
CA SER A 170 6.40 9.09 -18.02
C SER A 170 7.40 9.61 -19.04
N GLN A 171 7.13 10.79 -19.60
CA GLN A 171 8.12 11.53 -20.40
C GLN A 171 9.33 11.92 -19.53
N PRO A 172 10.57 11.87 -20.04
CA PRO A 172 11.71 12.45 -19.35
C PRO A 172 11.54 13.97 -19.28
N GLU A 173 11.34 14.52 -18.09
CA GLU A 173 11.39 15.96 -17.87
C GLU A 173 12.80 16.47 -18.23
N ALA A 174 12.88 17.35 -19.23
CA ALA A 174 14.10 18.08 -19.52
C ALA A 174 14.44 18.97 -18.29
N PRO A 175 15.73 19.15 -17.96
CA PRO A 175 16.13 19.91 -16.78
C PRO A 175 15.77 21.38 -16.99
N THR A 176 14.72 21.86 -16.31
CA THR A 176 14.40 23.29 -16.30
C THR A 176 15.17 23.96 -15.18
N THR A 177 16.06 24.85 -15.60
CA THR A 177 16.90 25.76 -14.84
C THR A 177 16.17 26.45 -13.68
N ALA A 178 16.89 26.59 -12.57
CA ALA A 178 16.48 27.25 -11.33
C ALA A 178 15.96 28.69 -11.52
N GLN A 179 14.89 29.08 -10.79
CA GLN A 179 14.70 30.45 -10.25
C GLN A 179 13.68 30.53 -9.09
N SER A 180 14.25 30.84 -7.92
CA SER A 180 13.83 31.57 -6.71
C SER A 180 12.38 32.05 -6.43
N SER A 181 11.90 31.69 -5.21
CA SER A 181 11.21 32.48 -4.15
C SER A 181 9.96 33.34 -4.47
N THR A 182 8.84 33.20 -3.72
CA THR A 182 8.58 33.99 -2.49
C THR A 182 7.48 33.39 -1.58
N VAL A 183 7.57 33.78 -0.30
CA VAL A 183 6.89 33.35 0.92
C VAL A 183 5.54 34.04 1.14
N ASN A 184 4.52 33.34 1.67
CA ASN A 184 3.68 33.87 2.77
C ASN A 184 2.86 32.81 3.53
N GLU A 185 2.61 33.10 4.82
CA GLU A 185 2.26 32.19 5.92
C GLU A 185 0.74 31.91 6.15
N LYS A 186 0.52 30.80 6.88
CA LYS A 186 -0.66 30.20 7.58
C LYS A 186 -1.63 31.15 8.35
N PRO A 187 -2.76 30.72 9.00
CA PRO A 187 -3.05 29.37 9.56
C PRO A 187 -4.50 28.79 9.51
N SER A 188 -4.56 27.49 9.87
CA SER A 188 -5.70 26.77 10.53
C SER A 188 -6.87 26.32 9.64
N GLY A 189 -7.32 25.06 9.59
CA GLY A 189 -7.06 23.86 10.37
C GLY A 189 -7.90 22.69 9.82
N THR A 190 -7.78 21.52 10.46
CA THR A 190 -8.61 20.30 10.31
C THR A 190 -8.00 19.16 9.48
N SER A 191 -7.71 18.07 10.20
CA SER A 191 -7.56 16.66 9.79
C SER A 191 -6.39 16.29 8.87
N LYS A 192 -5.30 15.82 9.49
CA LYS A 192 -4.16 15.16 8.85
C LYS A 192 -4.54 13.73 8.48
N GLU A 193 -4.87 13.53 7.22
CA GLU A 193 -5.12 12.23 6.61
C GLU A 193 -4.08 12.00 5.50
N ASP A 194 -2.86 11.67 5.92
CA ASP A 194 -1.73 11.28 5.06
C ASP A 194 -1.06 10.04 5.66
N ALA A 195 -1.80 8.94 5.75
CA ALA A 195 -1.31 7.67 6.31
C ALA A 195 -0.88 6.64 5.24
N ASN A 196 -0.84 7.01 3.96
CA ASN A 196 -0.30 6.16 2.87
C ASN A 196 0.61 6.91 1.87
N ALA A 197 1.12 8.09 2.24
CA ALA A 197 2.09 8.86 1.45
C ALA A 197 3.42 9.09 2.21
N ALA A 198 3.75 8.20 3.14
CA ALA A 198 4.94 8.33 3.99
C ALA A 198 6.18 7.63 3.39
N GLN A 199 6.35 7.72 2.08
CA GLN A 199 7.56 7.34 1.35
C GLN A 199 8.19 8.59 0.71
N ALA A 200 8.66 9.49 1.55
CA ALA A 200 9.57 10.58 1.22
C ALA A 200 10.53 10.68 2.41
N GLN A 201 11.83 10.41 2.30
CA GLN A 201 12.90 11.25 1.75
C GLN A 201 14.22 10.41 1.66
N ARG A 202 15.25 10.67 0.83
CA ARG A 202 15.72 11.94 0.25
C ARG A 202 16.74 11.78 -0.91
N ALA A 203 16.48 12.53 -1.98
CA ALA A 203 17.29 13.14 -3.07
C ALA A 203 16.22 13.53 -4.14
N PRO A 204 16.42 14.39 -5.15
CA PRO A 204 15.43 14.53 -6.22
C PRO A 204 15.44 13.23 -7.04
N ALA A 205 14.84 12.19 -6.48
CA ALA A 205 14.48 11.00 -7.17
C ALA A 205 13.51 11.47 -8.24
N THR A 206 13.96 11.45 -9.49
CA THR A 206 13.08 11.64 -10.64
C THR A 206 11.83 10.79 -10.38
N LYS A 207 10.64 11.31 -10.70
CA LYS A 207 9.34 10.64 -10.51
C LYS A 207 9.39 9.13 -10.84
N GLN A 208 10.17 8.75 -11.85
CA GLN A 208 10.48 7.38 -12.24
C GLN A 208 11.14 6.51 -11.16
N GLN A 209 12.09 7.02 -10.39
CA GLN A 209 12.75 6.27 -9.30
C GLN A 209 11.77 5.94 -8.17
N ALA A 210 10.83 6.86 -7.86
CA ALA A 210 9.78 6.59 -6.87
C ALA A 210 8.82 5.51 -7.36
N ILE A 211 8.40 5.58 -8.64
CA ILE A 211 7.55 4.56 -9.28
C ILE A 211 8.24 3.20 -9.27
N PHE A 212 9.52 3.14 -9.65
CA PHE A 212 10.29 1.89 -9.67
C PHE A 212 10.44 1.27 -8.28
N LYS A 213 10.69 2.10 -7.27
CA LYS A 213 10.76 1.65 -5.88
C LYS A 213 9.42 1.08 -5.41
N GLN A 214 8.31 1.73 -5.72
CA GLN A 214 6.97 1.23 -5.37
C GLN A 214 6.68 -0.09 -6.08
N LEU A 215 7.01 -0.20 -7.37
CA LEU A 215 6.84 -1.43 -8.15
C LEU A 215 7.65 -2.60 -7.58
N ALA A 216 8.90 -2.37 -7.18
CA ALA A 216 9.73 -3.40 -6.56
C ALA A 216 9.16 -3.88 -5.22
N VAL A 217 8.58 -2.97 -4.42
CA VAL A 217 7.89 -3.32 -3.17
C VAL A 217 6.64 -4.15 -3.45
N ASP A 218 5.81 -3.74 -4.41
CA ASP A 218 4.58 -4.45 -4.77
C ASP A 218 4.87 -5.85 -5.33
N LEU A 219 5.90 -6.01 -6.15
CA LEU A 219 6.36 -7.31 -6.66
C LEU A 219 6.85 -8.22 -5.54
N THR A 220 7.60 -7.68 -4.58
CA THR A 220 8.08 -8.46 -3.43
C THR A 220 6.92 -8.89 -2.53
N ASP A 221 5.89 -8.05 -2.40
CA ASP A 221 4.70 -8.37 -1.63
C ASP A 221 3.78 -9.36 -2.34
N PHE A 222 3.80 -9.41 -3.67
CA PHE A 222 3.05 -10.37 -4.47
C PHE A 222 3.53 -11.83 -4.31
N VAL A 223 4.75 -12.03 -3.80
CA VAL A 223 5.29 -13.36 -3.45
C VAL A 223 4.43 -14.05 -2.38
N VAL A 224 3.81 -13.29 -1.47
CA VAL A 224 2.99 -13.85 -0.38
C VAL A 224 1.67 -14.45 -0.92
N PRO A 225 0.85 -13.73 -1.71
CA PRO A 225 -0.31 -14.33 -2.39
C PRO A 225 0.06 -15.48 -3.32
N LEU A 226 1.18 -15.40 -4.04
CA LEU A 226 1.65 -16.49 -4.92
C LEU A 226 1.84 -17.80 -4.14
N TYR A 227 2.43 -17.71 -2.95
CA TYR A 227 2.64 -18.86 -2.07
C TYR A 227 1.31 -19.39 -1.50
N VAL A 228 0.48 -18.51 -0.92
CA VAL A 228 -0.76 -18.90 -0.22
C VAL A 228 -1.83 -19.42 -1.19
N ALA A 229 -1.93 -18.82 -2.37
CA ALA A 229 -2.87 -19.25 -3.40
C ALA A 229 -2.37 -20.47 -4.20
N HIS A 230 -1.16 -20.95 -3.91
CA HIS A 230 -0.48 -22.02 -4.65
C HIS A 230 -0.39 -21.76 -6.15
N TRP A 231 -0.28 -20.50 -6.55
CA TRP A 231 -0.10 -20.09 -7.95
C TRP A 231 1.30 -20.42 -8.47
N TYR A 232 2.30 -20.46 -7.58
CA TYR A 232 3.67 -20.84 -7.91
C TYR A 232 4.33 -21.59 -6.74
N PRO A 233 5.15 -22.64 -6.99
CA PRO A 233 5.82 -23.40 -5.93
C PRO A 233 6.97 -22.61 -5.33
N ILE A 234 6.65 -21.71 -4.39
CA ILE A 234 7.64 -20.93 -3.63
C ILE A 234 7.98 -21.69 -2.35
N THR A 235 9.26 -21.84 -2.04
CA THR A 235 9.71 -22.45 -0.80
C THR A 235 9.45 -21.50 0.40
N PRO A 236 8.97 -22.01 1.55
CA PRO A 236 8.72 -21.18 2.75
C PRO A 236 9.94 -20.39 3.23
N LEU A 237 11.15 -20.93 3.02
CA LEU A 237 12.41 -20.26 3.32
C LEU A 237 12.61 -19.01 2.45
N THR A 238 12.40 -19.13 1.14
CA THR A 238 12.51 -18.01 0.19
C THR A 238 11.52 -16.90 0.54
N LEU A 239 10.30 -17.28 0.90
CA LEU A 239 9.27 -16.34 1.35
C LEU A 239 9.70 -15.60 2.62
N GLY A 240 10.24 -16.33 3.61
CA GLY A 240 10.76 -15.74 4.84
C GLY A 240 11.86 -14.73 4.58
N VAL A 241 12.87 -15.09 3.79
CA VAL A 241 14.01 -14.20 3.48
C VAL A 241 13.55 -12.96 2.71
N ALA A 242 12.76 -13.12 1.65
CA ALA A 242 12.26 -12.00 0.85
C ALA A 242 11.39 -11.04 1.69
N GLY A 243 10.48 -11.61 2.49
CA GLY A 243 9.61 -10.84 3.37
C GLY A 243 10.38 -10.10 4.48
N SER A 244 11.45 -10.70 5.02
CA SER A 244 12.34 -10.05 5.99
C SER A 244 13.06 -8.86 5.38
N ILE A 245 13.63 -9.01 4.17
CA ILE A 245 14.31 -7.89 3.49
C ILE A 245 13.34 -6.72 3.27
N ASN A 246 12.12 -7.00 2.79
CA ASN A 246 11.11 -5.95 2.59
C ASN A 246 10.68 -5.29 3.91
N GLY A 247 10.46 -6.10 4.95
CA GLY A 247 10.12 -5.59 6.29
C GLY A 247 11.22 -4.69 6.87
N LEU A 248 12.48 -5.09 6.72
CA LEU A 248 13.63 -4.34 7.21
C LEU A 248 13.78 -3.00 6.48
N LEU A 249 13.69 -3.00 5.16
CA LEU A 249 13.72 -1.77 4.35
C LEU A 249 12.55 -0.83 4.70
N GLY A 250 11.35 -1.38 4.92
CA GLY A 250 10.19 -0.61 5.35
C GLY A 250 10.38 0.02 6.74
N THR A 251 10.93 -0.76 7.68
CA THR A 251 11.21 -0.31 9.05
C THR A 251 12.29 0.79 9.06
N HIS A 252 13.37 0.56 8.32
CA HIS A 252 14.45 1.52 8.14
C HIS A 252 13.92 2.82 7.54
N SER A 253 13.14 2.74 6.46
CA SER A 253 12.53 3.93 5.84
C SER A 253 11.62 4.69 6.80
N ALA A 254 10.86 4.00 7.66
CA ALA A 254 10.01 4.63 8.66
C ALA A 254 10.83 5.31 9.77
N TRP A 255 11.94 4.69 10.20
CA TRP A 255 12.84 5.26 11.18
C TRP A 255 13.46 6.58 10.70
N TYR A 256 13.96 6.63 9.47
CA TYR A 256 14.53 7.84 8.89
C TYR A 256 13.49 8.95 8.72
N ARG A 257 12.27 8.62 8.33
CA ARG A 257 11.17 9.60 8.21
C ARG A 257 10.88 10.32 9.52
N LEU A 258 11.02 9.65 10.66
CA LEU A 258 10.64 10.18 11.98
C LEU A 258 11.80 10.87 12.71
N ASN A 259 13.03 10.48 12.40
CA ASN A 259 14.23 10.86 13.14
C ASN A 259 15.30 11.59 12.31
N GLY A 260 15.10 11.73 10.99
CA GLY A 260 16.00 12.42 10.07
C GLY A 260 15.59 13.86 9.74
#